data_AF-A0A1A8XLI3-F1
#
_entry.id   AF-A0A1A8XLI3-F1
#
_cell.length_a   1.000
_cell.length_b   1.000
_cell.length_c   1.000
_cell.angle_alpha   90.00
_cell.angle_beta   90.00
_cell.angle_gamma   90.00
#
_symmetry.space_group_name_H-M   'P 1'
#
loop_
_entity.id
_entity.type
_entity.pdbx_description
1 polymer ?
#
loop_
_entity_poly.entity_id
_entity_poly.type
_entity_poly.pdbx_seq_one_letter_code
_entity_poly.pdbx_strand_id
1 'polypeptide(L)'
;MIRFRITELLADKQFKEGRRITLMELAEATGINRMTLSRMINTKGYSTVTDNLDKMCAYFGCLVGDIAEYIPEENSVKSSGSDTK
;
A
#
# COMPACT_ATOMS: atom_id res chain seq x y z
N MET A 1 12.12 -8.49 4.11
CA MET A 1 11.75 -7.37 3.20
C MET A 1 10.65 -6.52 3.80
N ILE A 2 10.53 -5.24 3.42
CA ILE A 2 9.37 -4.42 3.79
C ILE A 2 8.20 -4.72 2.84
N ARG A 3 7.03 -4.99 3.40
CA ARG A 3 5.74 -5.12 2.70
C ARG A 3 4.91 -3.87 2.98
N PHE A 4 4.28 -3.32 1.93
CA PHE A 4 3.34 -2.21 2.07
C PHE A 4 1.89 -2.71 2.05
N ARG A 5 1.07 -2.26 2.99
CA ARG A 5 -0.33 -2.66 3.19
C ARG A 5 -1.33 -1.65 2.61
N ILE A 6 -0.96 -0.99 1.51
CA ILE A 6 -1.74 0.12 0.92
C ILE A 6 -3.12 -0.37 0.46
N THR A 7 -3.21 -1.56 -0.11
CA THR A 7 -4.48 -2.16 -0.56
C THR A 7 -5.45 -2.41 0.58
N GLU A 8 -4.94 -2.88 1.71
CA GLU A 8 -5.71 -3.13 2.93
C GLU A 8 -6.21 -1.81 3.53
N LEU A 9 -5.33 -0.81 3.64
CA LEU A 9 -5.71 0.52 4.14
C LEU A 9 -6.75 1.22 3.24
N LEU A 10 -6.65 1.05 1.92
CA LEU A 10 -7.69 1.53 1.00
C LEU A 10 -9.01 0.80 1.22
N ALA A 11 -9.00 -0.53 1.36
CA ALA A 11 -10.21 -1.31 1.60
C ALA A 11 -10.89 -0.88 2.91
N ASP A 12 -10.13 -0.70 3.99
CA ASP A 12 -10.64 -0.26 5.29
C ASP A 12 -11.25 1.15 5.19
N LYS A 13 -10.59 2.07 4.50
CA LYS A 13 -11.10 3.44 4.31
C LYS A 13 -12.37 3.45 3.46
N GLN A 14 -12.43 2.67 2.38
CA GLN A 14 -13.63 2.54 1.55
C GLN A 14 -14.82 2.01 2.36
N PHE A 15 -14.59 1.00 3.20
CA PHE A 15 -15.63 0.46 4.07
C PHE A 15 -16.14 1.50 5.06
N LYS A 16 -15.23 2.25 5.70
CA LYS A 16 -15.56 3.33 6.64
C LYS A 16 -16.32 4.49 5.99
N GLU A 17 -15.96 4.86 4.76
CA GLU A 17 -16.55 6.00 4.03
C GLU A 17 -17.77 5.62 3.20
N GLY A 18 -18.07 4.33 3.03
CA GLY A 18 -19.21 3.86 2.22
C GLY A 18 -19.09 4.18 0.74
N ARG A 19 -17.86 4.42 0.23
CA ARG A 19 -17.61 4.75 -1.18
C ARG A 19 -16.32 4.10 -1.67
N ARG A 20 -16.22 3.96 -2.99
CA ARG A 20 -14.98 3.52 -3.64
C ARG A 20 -13.95 4.65 -3.61
N ILE A 21 -12.71 4.30 -3.29
CA ILE A 21 -11.54 5.17 -3.28
C ILE A 21 -10.53 4.54 -4.22
N THR A 22 -10.12 5.27 -5.24
CA THR A 22 -9.22 4.73 -6.26
C THR A 22 -7.76 5.02 -5.93
N LEU A 23 -6.85 4.27 -6.56
CA LEU A 23 -5.41 4.57 -6.48
C LEU A 23 -5.09 5.96 -7.07
N MET A 24 -5.90 6.44 -8.02
CA MET A 24 -5.77 7.78 -8.60
C MET A 24 -6.13 8.85 -7.58
N GLU A 25 -7.23 8.66 -6.85
CA GLU A 25 -7.63 9.56 -5.77
C GLU A 25 -6.59 9.59 -4.64
N LEU A 26 -6.02 8.43 -4.28
CA LEU A 26 -4.92 8.38 -3.32
C LEU A 26 -3.71 9.18 -3.81
N ALA A 27 -3.35 9.06 -5.10
CA ALA A 27 -2.26 9.81 -5.71
C ALA A 27 -2.51 11.32 -5.65
N GLU A 28 -3.72 11.75 -5.99
CA GLU A 28 -4.14 13.16 -5.94
C GLU A 28 -4.12 13.71 -4.51
N ALA A 29 -4.69 12.98 -3.54
CA ALA A 29 -4.79 13.41 -2.16
C ALA A 29 -3.44 13.45 -1.43
N THR A 30 -2.52 12.54 -1.76
CA THR A 30 -1.20 12.48 -1.13
C THR A 30 -0.12 13.25 -1.88
N GLY A 31 -0.38 13.61 -3.15
CA GLY A 31 0.63 14.13 -4.06
C GLY A 31 1.70 13.10 -4.47
N ILE A 32 1.54 11.82 -4.12
CA ILE A 32 2.45 10.74 -4.51
C ILE A 32 2.13 10.32 -5.94
N ASN A 33 3.15 10.17 -6.78
CA ASN A 33 2.97 9.69 -8.14
C ASN A 33 2.27 8.31 -8.16
N ARG A 34 1.22 8.16 -8.96
CA ARG A 34 0.44 6.91 -9.11
C ARG A 34 1.31 5.70 -9.46
N MET A 35 2.37 5.88 -10.27
CA MET A 35 3.30 4.79 -10.61
C MET A 35 4.15 4.37 -9.42
N THR A 36 4.49 5.30 -8.53
CA THR A 36 5.18 4.99 -7.27
C THR A 36 4.27 4.16 -6.36
N LEU A 37 3.00 4.57 -6.17
CA LEU A 37 2.04 3.78 -5.40
C LEU A 37 1.83 2.38 -6.00
N SER A 38 1.73 2.28 -7.33
CA SER A 38 1.62 0.99 -8.02
C SER A 38 2.83 0.09 -7.77
N ARG A 39 4.06 0.64 -7.79
CA ARG A 39 5.27 -0.13 -7.46
C ARG A 39 5.31 -0.53 -5.99
N MET A 40 4.90 0.34 -5.07
CA MET A 40 4.81 -0.01 -3.65
C MET A 40 3.85 -1.19 -3.41
N ILE A 41 2.74 -1.26 -4.15
CA ILE A 41 1.77 -2.36 -4.04
C ILE A 41 2.29 -3.65 -4.69
N ASN A 42 2.85 -3.55 -5.90
CA ASN A 42 3.09 -4.71 -6.75
C ASN A 42 4.54 -5.24 -6.72
N THR A 43 5.49 -4.46 -6.20
CA THR A 43 6.91 -4.81 -6.20
C THR A 43 7.37 -5.17 -4.79
N LYS A 44 7.68 -6.46 -4.59
CA LYS A 44 8.27 -6.96 -3.35
C LYS A 44 9.61 -6.27 -3.08
N GLY A 45 9.81 -5.78 -1.85
CA GLY A 45 11.05 -5.12 -1.46
C GLY A 45 11.29 -3.77 -2.14
N TYR A 46 10.25 -3.12 -2.68
CA TYR A 46 10.37 -1.78 -3.24
C TYR A 46 10.91 -0.78 -2.21
N SER A 47 11.91 -0.01 -2.60
CA SER A 47 12.43 1.08 -1.78
C SER A 47 11.65 2.36 -2.04
N THR A 48 11.29 3.06 -0.97
CA THR A 48 10.57 4.34 -1.00
C THR A 48 11.24 5.30 -0.01
N VAL A 49 10.86 6.58 -0.07
CA VAL A 49 11.32 7.61 0.88
C VAL A 49 10.32 7.76 2.03
N THR A 50 10.80 8.24 3.17
CA THR A 50 9.98 8.46 4.37
C THR A 50 8.87 9.49 4.15
N ASP A 51 9.08 10.48 3.28
CA ASP A 51 8.06 11.46 2.88
C ASP A 51 6.79 10.81 2.31
N ASN A 52 6.92 9.71 1.55
CA ASN A 52 5.77 8.97 1.06
C ASN A 52 5.00 8.28 2.20
N LEU A 53 5.72 7.79 3.22
CA LEU A 53 5.09 7.18 4.40
C LEU A 53 4.37 8.23 5.23
N ASP A 54 4.97 9.40 5.45
CA ASP A 54 4.38 10.53 6.16
C ASP A 54 3.06 10.99 5.52
N LYS A 55 3.07 11.24 4.21
CA LYS A 55 1.87 11.61 3.44
C LYS A 55 0.76 10.57 3.53
N MET A 56 1.11 9.28 3.49
CA MET A 56 0.13 8.21 3.66
C MET A 56 -0.39 8.13 5.10
N CYS A 57 0.46 8.31 6.12
CA CYS A 57 0.02 8.37 7.51
C CYS A 57 -1.01 9.49 7.70
N ALA A 58 -0.73 10.68 7.15
CA ALA A 58 -1.64 11.82 7.20
C ALA A 58 -2.96 11.54 6.48
N TYR A 59 -2.93 10.92 5.29
CA TYR A 59 -4.13 10.59 4.53
C TYR A 59 -5.01 9.52 5.20
N PHE A 60 -4.39 8.45 5.73
CA PHE A 60 -5.11 7.34 6.36
C PHE A 60 -5.43 7.59 7.84
N GLY A 61 -4.74 8.54 8.49
CA GLY A 61 -4.83 8.78 9.93
C GLY A 61 -4.29 7.60 10.75
N CYS A 62 -3.18 7.01 10.32
CA CYS A 62 -2.62 5.78 10.89
C CYS A 62 -1.13 5.92 11.27
N LEU A 63 -0.60 4.90 11.96
CA LEU A 63 0.83 4.82 12.30
C LEU A 63 1.62 4.24 11.12
N VAL A 64 2.93 4.53 11.07
CA VAL A 64 3.82 4.00 10.01
C VAL A 64 3.78 2.47 9.94
N GLY A 65 3.64 1.79 11.08
CA GLY A 65 3.55 0.32 11.16
C GLY A 65 2.26 -0.26 10.56
N ASP A 66 1.21 0.56 10.38
CA ASP A 66 0.00 0.13 9.67
C ASP A 66 0.22 0.11 8.15
N ILE A 67 1.15 0.93 7.65
CA ILE A 67 1.50 1.04 6.23
C ILE A 67 2.58 0.04 5.85
N ALA A 68 3.64 -0.07 6.68
CA ALA A 68 4.85 -0.80 6.36
C ALA A 68 5.20 -1.84 7.43
N GLU A 69 5.35 -3.09 7.00
CA GLU A 69 5.64 -4.22 7.87
C GLU A 69 6.90 -4.95 7.40
N TYR A 70 7.76 -5.34 8.34
CA TYR A 70 8.89 -6.21 8.03
C TYR A 70 8.45 -7.67 7.96
N ILE A 71 8.72 -8.32 6.82
CA ILE A 71 8.49 -9.74 6.58
C ILE A 71 9.84 -10.47 6.52
N PRO A 72 10.11 -11.43 7.42
CA PRO A 72 11.29 -12.30 7.34
C PRO A 72 11.32 -13.12 6.05
N GLU A 73 12.51 -13.38 5.50
CA GLU A 73 12.65 -14.07 4.19
C GLU A 73 12.13 -15.52 4.21
N GLU A 74 12.18 -16.19 5.36
CA GLU A 74 11.63 -17.54 5.58
C GLU A 74 10.10 -17.60 5.38
N ASN A 75 9.40 -16.47 5.52
CA ASN A 75 7.94 -16.36 5.39
C ASN A 75 7.47 -15.87 4.00
N SER A 76 8.36 -15.83 3.00
CA SER A 76 8.07 -15.26 1.67
C SER A 76 7.29 -16.18 0.70
N VAL A 77 6.68 -17.27 1.19
CA VAL A 77 6.09 -18.34 0.38
C VAL A 77 4.80 -17.93 -0.35
N LYS A 78 4.95 -17.82 -1.69
CA LYS A 78 3.98 -18.05 -2.80
C LYS A 78 2.63 -17.31 -2.79
N SER A 79 2.63 -16.07 -3.31
CA SER A 79 1.51 -15.54 -4.07
C SER A 79 1.59 -16.05 -5.52
N SER A 80 1.34 -17.34 -5.74
CA SER A 80 1.06 -17.86 -7.09
C SER A 80 -0.39 -17.53 -7.41
N GLY A 81 -0.60 -16.50 -8.23
CA GLY A 81 -1.84 -16.36 -8.97
C GLY A 81 -1.98 -17.59 -9.87
N SER A 82 -2.97 -18.44 -9.59
CA SER A 82 -3.44 -19.43 -10.54
C SER A 82 -4.45 -18.76 -11.46
N ASP A 83 -3.94 -18.20 -12.57
CA ASP A 83 -4.69 -18.22 -13.82
C ASP A 83 -4.85 -19.69 -14.22
N THR A 84 -6.06 -20.24 -14.17
CA THR A 84 -6.42 -21.40 -15.02
C THR A 84 -7.94 -21.44 -15.25
N LYS A 85 -8.28 -20.96 -16.45
CA LYS A 85 -9.38 -21.35 -17.35
C LYS A 85 -10.77 -20.77 -17.15
#